data_AF-A0A699YT72-F1
#
_entry.id   AF-A0A699YT72-F1
#
_cell.length_a   1.000
_cell.length_b   1.000
_cell.length_c   1.000
_cell.angle_alpha   90.00
_cell.angle_beta   90.00
_cell.angle_gamma   90.00
#
_symmetry.space_group_name_H-M   'P 1'
#
loop_
_entity.id
_entity.type
_entity.pdbx_description
1 polymer ?
#
loop_
_entity_poly.entity_id
_entity_poly.type
_entity_poly.pdbx_seq_one_letter_code
_entity_poly.pdbx_strand_id
1 'polypeptide(L)'
;MRGGDEMSELATVQRLCTELQSNPRGKANHVVKLVHTLSTSRNEAVLRASLQALKLFFIDASHDGALASDTPSSTISSPPPSASAAGDDAVGVYCAWVRRQYSNYIAACMQLIASSQSSASTQVGAAVAVMEAVRCEGGPATFSPPLFSRLLRALATEPGVKPEVFTLLFTRYFSFADVRYYALLAIKSLASEAASSKATSATPAAAAVTGRQEQVKRTVEPAA
;
A
#
# COMPACT_ATOMS: atom_id res chain seq x y z
N MET A 1 30.90 19.91 8.41
CA MET A 1 30.76 18.80 9.37
C MET A 1 29.57 17.86 9.12
N ARG A 2 28.61 18.20 8.25
CA ARG A 2 27.39 17.39 8.00
C ARG A 2 27.60 16.06 7.25
N GLY A 3 28.58 15.99 6.35
CA GLY A 3 28.80 14.80 5.51
C GLY A 3 29.44 13.60 6.21
N GLY A 4 30.07 13.79 7.39
CA GLY A 4 30.65 12.67 8.16
C GLY A 4 29.58 11.79 8.81
N ASP A 5 28.48 12.39 9.25
CA ASP A 5 27.38 11.69 9.91
C ASP A 5 26.53 10.91 8.89
N GLU A 6 26.28 11.50 7.72
CA GLU A 6 25.54 10.84 6.61
C GLU A 6 26.30 9.62 6.04
N MET A 7 27.63 9.69 5.97
CA MET A 7 28.46 8.57 5.53
C MET A 7 28.47 7.44 6.57
N SER A 8 28.44 7.79 7.86
CA SER A 8 28.32 6.84 8.98
C SER A 8 26.95 6.15 9.00
N GLU A 9 25.87 6.91 8.77
CA GLU A 9 24.50 6.37 8.65
C GLU A 9 24.41 5.36 7.48
N LEU A 10 24.93 5.73 6.31
CA LEU A 10 24.94 4.86 5.14
C LEU A 10 25.72 3.57 5.39
N ALA A 11 26.91 3.66 5.97
CA ALA A 11 27.72 2.48 6.29
C ALA A 11 27.01 1.55 7.28
N THR A 12 26.33 2.13 8.27
CA THR A 12 25.54 1.37 9.26
C THR A 12 24.38 0.63 8.59
N VAL A 13 23.63 1.31 7.72
CA VAL A 13 22.50 0.71 6.98
C VAL A 13 22.98 -0.37 6.03
N GLN A 14 24.07 -0.13 5.29
CA GLN A 14 24.66 -1.14 4.42
C GLN A 14 25.04 -2.40 5.18
N ARG A 15 25.66 -2.26 6.37
CA ARG A 15 25.95 -3.40 7.24
C ARG A 15 24.69 -4.14 7.66
N LEU A 16 23.63 -3.44 8.06
CA LEU A 16 22.35 -4.06 8.41
C LEU A 16 21.77 -4.85 7.24
N CYS A 17 21.83 -4.29 6.03
CA CYS A 17 21.39 -4.95 4.80
C CYS A 17 22.18 -6.22 4.51
N THR A 18 23.51 -6.17 4.57
CA THR A 18 24.36 -7.35 4.34
C THR A 18 24.13 -8.44 5.39
N GLU A 19 24.04 -8.06 6.67
CA GLU A 19 23.76 -9.02 7.74
C GLU A 19 22.37 -9.67 7.54
N LEU A 20 21.35 -8.90 7.15
CA LEU A 20 20.01 -9.43 6.88
C LEU A 20 20.03 -10.42 5.69
N GLN A 21 20.73 -10.10 4.61
CA GLN A 21 20.84 -10.99 3.44
C GLN A 21 21.61 -12.28 3.74
N SER A 22 22.62 -12.21 4.61
CA SER A 22 23.43 -13.38 4.97
C SER A 22 22.67 -14.39 5.86
N ASN A 23 21.80 -13.90 6.74
CA ASN A 23 21.02 -14.74 7.65
C ASN A 23 19.64 -14.11 7.92
N PRO A 24 18.68 -14.25 6.99
CA PRO A 24 17.38 -13.58 7.06
C PRO A 24 16.60 -13.86 8.34
N ARG A 25 16.56 -15.12 8.79
CA ARG A 25 15.84 -15.52 10.02
C ARG A 25 16.57 -15.10 11.28
N GLY A 26 17.88 -15.33 11.37
CA GLY A 26 18.68 -14.99 12.56
C GLY A 26 18.87 -13.48 12.76
N LYS A 27 18.72 -12.69 11.70
CA LYS A 27 18.84 -11.22 11.71
C LYS A 27 17.52 -10.51 11.41
N ALA A 28 16.38 -11.19 11.58
CA ALA A 28 15.05 -10.65 11.30
C ALA A 28 14.78 -9.30 12.00
N ASN A 29 15.34 -9.07 13.20
CA ASN A 29 15.23 -7.78 13.91
C ASN A 29 15.78 -6.58 13.12
N HIS A 30 16.65 -6.80 12.12
CA HIS A 30 17.12 -5.74 11.23
C HIS A 30 16.01 -5.19 10.33
N VAL A 31 15.01 -6.01 9.99
CA VAL A 31 13.83 -5.59 9.21
C VAL A 31 13.14 -4.42 9.90
N VAL A 32 12.94 -4.49 11.22
CA VAL A 32 12.30 -3.42 12.01
C VAL A 32 13.10 -2.13 11.91
N LYS A 33 14.43 -2.21 12.03
CA LYS A 33 15.33 -1.05 11.94
C LYS A 33 15.27 -0.43 10.56
N LEU A 34 15.36 -1.24 9.50
CA LEU A 34 15.33 -0.78 8.11
C LEU A 34 13.97 -0.17 7.74
N VAL A 35 12.86 -0.74 8.23
CA VAL A 35 11.52 -0.14 8.04
C VAL A 35 11.43 1.21 8.74
N HIS A 36 11.96 1.33 9.97
CA HIS A 36 12.02 2.61 10.66
C HIS A 36 12.87 3.65 9.89
N THR A 37 13.99 3.21 9.31
CA THR A 37 14.83 4.05 8.45
C THR A 37 14.06 4.62 7.25
N LEU A 38 13.14 3.86 6.64
CA LEU A 38 12.30 4.35 5.54
C LEU A 38 11.41 5.54 5.94
N SER A 39 10.99 5.62 7.19
CA SER A 39 10.14 6.70 7.68
C SER A 39 10.93 7.92 8.16
N THR A 40 12.13 7.70 8.69
CA THR A 40 12.90 8.74 9.39
C THR A 40 14.01 9.36 8.53
N SER A 41 14.66 8.57 7.67
CA SER A 41 15.80 9.06 6.91
C SER A 41 15.37 9.92 5.71
N ARG A 42 16.19 10.91 5.39
CA ARG A 42 16.06 11.74 4.17
C ARG A 42 17.20 11.51 3.19
N ASN A 43 18.16 10.66 3.56
CA ASN A 43 19.30 10.33 2.72
C ASN A 43 18.87 9.29 1.67
N GLU A 44 18.92 9.66 0.39
CA GLU A 44 18.47 8.79 -0.70
C GLU A 44 19.27 7.48 -0.80
N ALA A 45 20.58 7.51 -0.51
CA ALA A 45 21.41 6.32 -0.54
C ALA A 45 20.97 5.31 0.53
N VAL A 46 20.68 5.81 1.72
CA VAL A 46 20.14 5.03 2.83
C VAL A 46 18.77 4.46 2.48
N LEU A 47 17.85 5.29 1.98
CA LEU A 47 16.50 4.85 1.61
C LEU A 47 16.52 3.78 0.52
N ARG A 48 17.35 3.97 -0.52
CA ARG A 48 17.48 3.01 -1.63
C ARG A 48 18.03 1.67 -1.16
N ALA A 49 19.07 1.68 -0.32
CA ALA A 49 19.65 0.45 0.24
C ALA A 49 18.64 -0.31 1.10
N SER A 50 17.92 0.41 1.97
CA SER A 50 16.87 -0.17 2.83
C SER A 50 15.71 -0.75 2.01
N LEU A 51 15.19 0.01 1.03
CA LEU A 51 14.13 -0.45 0.13
C LEU A 51 14.53 -1.74 -0.60
N GLN A 52 15.74 -1.78 -1.16
CA GLN A 52 16.21 -2.96 -1.89
C GLN A 52 16.36 -4.19 -0.98
N ALA A 53 16.94 -4.03 0.21
CA ALA A 53 17.14 -5.15 1.13
C ALA A 53 15.80 -5.69 1.66
N LEU A 54 14.88 -4.80 2.05
CA LEU A 54 13.54 -5.18 2.51
C LEU A 54 12.73 -5.86 1.40
N LYS A 55 12.80 -5.33 0.18
CA LYS A 55 12.14 -5.94 -0.98
C LYS A 55 12.58 -7.38 -1.20
N LEU A 56 13.89 -7.64 -1.20
CA LEU A 56 14.42 -9.01 -1.35
C LEU A 56 13.96 -9.90 -0.20
N PHE A 57 14.09 -9.44 1.04
CA PHE A 57 13.64 -10.19 2.22
C PHE A 57 12.16 -10.60 2.13
N PHE A 58 11.27 -9.69 1.73
CA PHE A 58 9.84 -10.00 1.64
C PHE A 58 9.44 -10.80 0.40
N ILE A 59 10.21 -10.72 -0.69
CA ILE A 59 10.07 -11.64 -1.82
C ILE A 59 10.40 -13.07 -1.38
N ASP A 60 11.53 -13.25 -0.70
CA ASP A 60 11.94 -14.56 -0.19
C ASP A 60 10.92 -15.09 0.83
N ALA A 61 10.44 -14.23 1.74
CA ALA A 61 9.41 -14.59 2.71
C ALA A 61 8.05 -14.95 2.04
N SER A 62 7.71 -14.32 0.91
CA SER A 62 6.55 -14.71 0.10
C SER A 62 6.73 -16.10 -0.50
N HIS A 63 7.90 -16.37 -1.11
CA HIS A 63 8.21 -17.66 -1.72
C HIS A 63 8.24 -18.81 -0.70
N ASP A 64 8.70 -18.53 0.51
CA ASP A 64 8.68 -19.47 1.64
C ASP A 64 7.28 -19.67 2.25
N GLY A 65 6.26 -18.94 1.77
CA GLY A 65 4.88 -19.01 2.27
C GLY A 65 4.63 -18.26 3.58
N ALA A 66 5.62 -17.54 4.13
CA ALA A 66 5.47 -16.82 5.39
C ALA A 66 4.44 -15.67 5.31
N LEU A 67 4.19 -15.15 4.10
CA LEU A 67 3.18 -14.11 3.85
C LEU A 67 1.80 -14.67 3.51
N ALA A 68 1.67 -15.97 3.21
CA ALA A 68 0.37 -16.56 2.92
C ALA A 68 -0.53 -16.44 4.16
N SER A 69 -1.77 -16.00 3.97
CA SER A 69 -2.77 -16.03 5.05
C SER A 69 -3.12 -17.49 5.35
N ASP A 70 -3.31 -17.81 6.64
CA ASP A 70 -3.80 -19.10 7.11
C ASP A 70 -5.30 -19.25 6.75
N THR A 71 -5.63 -19.19 5.47
CA THR A 71 -6.90 -19.75 4.99
C THR A 71 -6.70 -21.25 4.96
N PRO A 72 -7.42 -22.04 5.77
CA PRO A 72 -7.34 -23.49 5.70
C PRO A 72 -7.82 -23.90 4.31
N SER A 73 -6.88 -24.19 3.43
CA SER A 73 -7.18 -24.87 2.18
C SER A 73 -7.55 -26.30 2.57
N SER A 74 -8.84 -26.54 2.75
CA SER A 74 -9.42 -27.85 3.01
C SER A 74 -8.92 -28.87 1.99
N THR A 75 -7.89 -29.63 2.33
CA THR A 75 -7.66 -30.98 1.80
C THR A 75 -6.60 -31.73 2.62
N ILE A 76 -7.10 -32.77 3.30
CA ILE A 76 -6.46 -34.06 3.59
C ILE A 76 -5.58 -34.16 4.86
N SER A 77 -6.23 -34.73 5.88
CA SER A 77 -5.75 -35.67 6.92
C SER A 77 -4.34 -35.46 7.49
N SER A 78 -4.28 -35.05 8.76
CA SER A 78 -3.11 -35.27 9.62
C SER A 78 -3.50 -36.08 10.87
N PRO A 79 -2.65 -37.05 11.32
CA PRO A 79 -2.88 -37.91 12.49
C PRO A 79 -2.63 -37.16 13.83
N PRO A 80 -2.94 -37.75 15.01
CA PRO A 80 -3.01 -37.04 16.29
C PRO A 80 -1.66 -36.48 16.79
N PRO A 81 -1.69 -35.48 17.70
CA PRO A 81 -0.54 -34.65 18.03
C PRO A 81 0.47 -35.43 18.86
N SER A 82 1.69 -35.55 18.35
CA SER A 82 2.86 -36.06 19.09
C SER A 82 3.97 -35.03 19.00
N ALA A 83 4.32 -34.44 20.15
CA ALA A 83 5.51 -33.63 20.48
C ALA A 83 5.95 -32.46 19.55
N SER A 84 5.32 -32.25 18.39
CA SER A 84 5.66 -31.20 17.40
C SER A 84 4.96 -29.86 17.64
N ALA A 85 4.00 -29.80 18.58
CA ALA A 85 3.17 -28.62 18.82
C ALA A 85 3.97 -27.36 19.19
N ALA A 86 5.12 -27.50 19.88
CA ALA A 86 5.96 -26.35 20.24
C ALA A 86 6.73 -25.76 19.05
N GLY A 87 7.08 -26.59 18.05
CA GLY A 87 7.77 -26.14 16.84
C GLY A 87 6.81 -25.46 15.85
N ASP A 88 5.59 -25.96 15.76
CA ASP A 88 4.55 -25.44 14.88
C ASP A 88 4.05 -24.06 15.34
N ASP A 89 3.92 -23.86 16.66
CA ASP A 89 3.59 -22.56 17.26
C ASP A 89 4.67 -21.50 17.00
N ALA A 90 5.96 -21.86 17.12
CA ALA A 90 7.06 -20.94 16.85
C ALA A 90 7.12 -20.46 15.39
N VAL A 91 6.82 -21.35 14.43
CA VAL A 91 6.72 -21.00 13.01
C VAL A 91 5.52 -20.09 12.76
N GLY A 92 4.35 -20.39 13.35
CA GLY A 92 3.17 -19.55 13.27
C GLY A 92 3.40 -18.14 13.82
N VAL A 93 4.02 -18.02 15.00
CA VAL A 93 4.38 -16.75 15.62
C VAL A 93 5.35 -15.95 14.74
N TYR A 94 6.35 -16.62 14.15
CA TYR A 94 7.28 -15.97 13.22
C TYR A 94 6.55 -15.46 11.97
N CYS A 95 5.71 -16.27 11.32
CA CYS A 95 4.94 -15.86 10.14
C CYS A 95 4.02 -14.68 10.45
N ALA A 96 3.29 -14.71 11.57
CA ALA A 96 2.47 -13.60 12.02
C ALA A 96 3.28 -12.31 12.22
N TRP A 97 4.47 -12.42 12.81
CA TRP A 97 5.39 -11.30 12.95
C TRP A 97 5.87 -10.77 11.59
N VAL A 98 6.24 -11.65 10.65
CA VAL A 98 6.67 -11.25 9.30
C VAL A 98 5.55 -10.52 8.56
N ARG A 99 4.30 -11.03 8.61
CA ARG A 99 3.12 -10.37 8.02
C ARG A 99 2.90 -8.96 8.60
N ARG A 100 3.12 -8.78 9.91
CA ARG A 100 3.06 -7.46 10.56
C ARG A 100 4.15 -6.54 10.03
N GLN A 101 5.39 -7.01 9.93
CA GLN A 101 6.49 -6.19 9.39
C GLN A 101 6.30 -5.86 7.91
N TYR A 102 5.77 -6.80 7.13
CA TYR A 102 5.39 -6.58 5.74
C TYR A 102 4.35 -5.47 5.62
N SER A 103 3.31 -5.50 6.45
CA SER A 103 2.30 -4.44 6.49
C SER A 103 2.91 -3.06 6.79
N ASN A 104 3.83 -3.00 7.76
CA ASN A 104 4.56 -1.76 8.09
C ASN A 104 5.44 -1.28 6.93
N TYR A 105 6.13 -2.21 6.27
CA TYR A 105 6.98 -1.93 5.12
C TYR A 105 6.18 -1.36 3.95
N ILE A 106 5.04 -1.97 3.62
CA ILE A 106 4.17 -1.47 2.55
C ILE A 106 3.61 -0.09 2.92
N ALA A 107 3.20 0.12 4.17
CA ALA A 107 2.76 1.44 4.63
C ALA A 107 3.85 2.50 4.48
N ALA A 108 5.10 2.19 4.85
CA ALA A 108 6.24 3.09 4.66
C ALA A 108 6.52 3.39 3.18
N CYS A 109 6.43 2.39 2.30
CA CYS A 109 6.57 2.60 0.85
C CYS A 109 5.47 3.51 0.30
N MET A 110 4.21 3.29 0.71
CA MET A 110 3.09 4.13 0.30
C MET A 110 3.27 5.59 0.77
N GLN A 111 3.76 5.80 1.99
CA GLN A 111 4.10 7.14 2.50
C GLN A 111 5.21 7.80 1.69
N LEU A 112 6.26 7.06 1.33
CA LEU A 112 7.35 7.59 0.50
C LEU A 112 6.83 8.02 -0.87
N ILE A 113 5.97 7.24 -1.51
CA ILE A 113 5.34 7.53 -2.81
C ILE A 113 4.46 8.79 -2.73
N ALA A 114 3.65 8.91 -1.68
CA ALA A 114 2.74 10.05 -1.51
C ALA A 114 3.42 11.34 -1.06
N SER A 115 4.62 11.26 -0.46
CA SER A 115 5.28 12.42 0.15
C SER A 115 5.92 13.34 -0.90
N SER A 116 5.54 14.62 -0.86
CA SER A 116 6.14 15.68 -1.69
C SER A 116 7.62 15.93 -1.41
N GLN A 117 8.09 15.54 -0.21
CA GLN A 117 9.47 15.67 0.24
C GLN A 117 10.37 14.54 -0.30
N SER A 118 9.79 13.43 -0.75
CA SER A 118 10.53 12.35 -1.38
C SER A 118 10.98 12.77 -2.79
N SER A 119 12.23 12.44 -3.13
CA SER A 119 12.72 12.64 -4.50
C SER A 119 12.08 11.65 -5.47
N ALA A 120 12.12 11.99 -6.76
CA ALA A 120 11.60 11.12 -7.82
C ALA A 120 12.24 9.73 -7.79
N SER A 121 13.56 9.64 -7.60
CA SER A 121 14.27 8.34 -7.49
C SER A 121 13.76 7.50 -6.32
N THR A 122 13.48 8.13 -5.18
CA THR A 122 12.98 7.44 -3.99
C THR A 122 11.55 6.95 -4.21
N GLN A 123 10.66 7.79 -4.75
CA GLN A 123 9.28 7.39 -5.05
C GLN A 123 9.21 6.27 -6.08
N VAL A 124 10.03 6.34 -7.15
CA VAL A 124 10.16 5.28 -8.16
C VAL A 124 10.64 3.98 -7.51
N GLY A 125 11.67 4.04 -6.66
CA GLY A 125 12.17 2.87 -5.93
C GLY A 125 11.11 2.22 -5.04
N ALA A 126 10.36 3.04 -4.29
CA ALA A 126 9.25 2.57 -3.46
C ALA A 126 8.10 1.98 -4.30
N ALA A 127 7.74 2.61 -5.43
CA ALA A 127 6.71 2.11 -6.34
C ALA A 127 7.10 0.78 -6.98
N VAL A 128 8.36 0.60 -7.40
CA VAL A 128 8.88 -0.69 -7.87
C VAL A 128 8.73 -1.74 -6.76
N ALA A 129 9.07 -1.39 -5.53
CA ALA A 129 8.99 -2.32 -4.42
C ALA A 129 7.54 -2.73 -4.08
N VAL A 130 6.59 -1.79 -4.15
CA VAL A 130 5.15 -2.08 -4.04
C VAL A 130 4.67 -2.95 -5.20
N MET A 131 5.12 -2.72 -6.43
CA MET A 131 4.74 -3.56 -7.58
C MET A 131 5.28 -4.99 -7.49
N GLU A 132 6.48 -5.20 -6.93
CA GLU A 132 6.95 -6.56 -6.62
C GLU A 132 6.10 -7.23 -5.55
N ALA A 133 5.69 -6.48 -4.52
CA ALA A 133 4.75 -6.94 -3.52
C ALA A 133 3.38 -7.33 -4.13
N VAL A 134 2.85 -6.52 -5.04
CA VAL A 134 1.62 -6.83 -5.80
C VAL A 134 1.74 -8.15 -6.55
N ARG A 135 2.94 -8.48 -7.07
CA ARG A 135 3.21 -9.69 -7.84
C ARG A 135 3.35 -10.95 -6.97
N CYS A 136 3.68 -10.80 -5.68
CA CYS A 136 4.15 -11.93 -4.87
C CYS A 136 3.35 -12.15 -3.57
N GLU A 137 2.65 -11.16 -3.03
CA GLU A 137 2.04 -11.30 -1.69
C GLU A 137 0.94 -12.36 -1.61
N GLY A 138 0.28 -12.68 -2.73
CA GLY A 138 -0.71 -13.75 -2.82
C GLY A 138 -0.13 -15.13 -3.17
N GLY A 139 1.19 -15.27 -3.18
CA GLY A 139 1.90 -16.48 -3.61
C GLY A 139 2.26 -16.50 -5.10
N PRO A 140 2.81 -17.63 -5.60
CA PRO A 140 3.27 -17.74 -6.97
C PRO A 140 2.15 -17.50 -7.98
N ALA A 141 2.41 -16.66 -8.99
CA ALA A 141 1.47 -16.30 -10.06
C ALA A 141 0.17 -15.60 -9.59
N THR A 142 0.13 -15.10 -8.35
CA THR A 142 -1.01 -14.36 -7.83
C THR A 142 -0.75 -12.86 -7.88
N PHE A 143 -1.57 -12.14 -8.64
CA PHE A 143 -1.64 -10.68 -8.58
C PHE A 143 -2.45 -10.26 -7.35
N SER A 144 -2.08 -9.16 -6.67
CA SER A 144 -2.88 -8.56 -5.60
C SER A 144 -3.66 -7.33 -6.09
N PRO A 145 -4.94 -7.49 -6.48
CA PRO A 145 -5.80 -6.36 -6.81
C PRO A 145 -5.98 -5.35 -5.68
N PRO A 146 -6.14 -5.75 -4.40
CA PRO A 146 -6.32 -4.80 -3.30
C PRO A 146 -5.10 -3.87 -3.13
N LEU A 147 -3.89 -4.42 -3.14
CA LEU A 147 -2.68 -3.62 -3.00
C LEU A 147 -2.47 -2.70 -4.20
N PHE A 148 -2.68 -3.20 -5.41
CA PHE A 148 -2.54 -2.40 -6.62
C PHE A 148 -3.58 -1.28 -6.70
N SER A 149 -4.83 -1.55 -6.32
CA SER A 149 -5.88 -0.53 -6.25
C SER A 149 -5.54 0.55 -5.23
N ARG A 150 -4.94 0.17 -4.09
CA ARG A 150 -4.46 1.13 -3.08
C ARG A 150 -3.31 1.99 -3.61
N LEU A 151 -2.39 1.41 -4.38
CA LEU A 151 -1.34 2.16 -5.08
C LEU A 151 -1.94 3.19 -6.03
N LEU A 152 -2.83 2.76 -6.94
CA LEU A 152 -3.45 3.67 -7.91
C LEU A 152 -4.28 4.77 -7.27
N ARG A 153 -4.99 4.48 -6.17
CA ARG A 153 -5.68 5.51 -5.39
C ARG A 153 -4.71 6.57 -4.91
N ALA A 154 -3.61 6.17 -4.26
CA ALA A 154 -2.60 7.13 -3.78
C ALA A 154 -2.00 7.94 -4.93
N LEU A 155 -1.70 7.31 -6.08
CA LEU A 155 -1.19 8.03 -7.25
C LEU A 155 -2.18 9.05 -7.80
N ALA A 156 -3.48 8.75 -7.75
CA ALA A 156 -4.53 9.63 -8.27
C ALA A 156 -4.89 10.78 -7.31
N THR A 157 -4.75 10.58 -5.99
CA THR A 157 -5.25 11.52 -4.98
C THR A 157 -4.17 12.33 -4.28
N GLU A 158 -2.94 11.81 -4.20
CA GLU A 158 -1.89 12.46 -3.41
C GLU A 158 -1.12 13.49 -4.25
N PRO A 159 -1.08 14.78 -3.83
CA PRO A 159 -0.46 15.84 -4.61
C PRO A 159 1.08 15.77 -4.63
N GLY A 160 1.68 14.94 -3.77
CA GLY A 160 3.13 14.80 -3.67
C GLY A 160 3.76 13.85 -4.69
N VAL A 161 2.95 13.16 -5.49
CA VAL A 161 3.41 12.12 -6.42
C VAL A 161 4.11 12.75 -7.62
N LYS A 162 5.32 12.26 -7.92
CA LYS A 162 6.17 12.75 -9.00
C LYS A 162 5.82 12.09 -10.35
N PRO A 163 5.92 12.81 -11.48
CA PRO A 163 5.56 12.29 -12.81
C PRO A 163 6.35 11.05 -13.24
N GLU A 164 7.55 10.85 -12.69
CA GLU A 164 8.40 9.68 -12.96
C GLU A 164 7.76 8.37 -12.49
N VAL A 165 6.92 8.40 -11.46
CA VAL A 165 6.19 7.21 -11.00
C VAL A 165 5.15 6.78 -12.04
N PHE A 166 4.47 7.72 -12.68
CA PHE A 166 3.56 7.43 -13.78
C PHE A 166 4.33 6.93 -15.00
N THR A 167 5.46 7.57 -15.33
CA THR A 167 6.34 7.14 -16.42
C THR A 167 6.73 5.67 -16.24
N LEU A 168 7.16 5.27 -15.03
CA LEU A 168 7.44 3.88 -14.67
C LEU A 168 6.25 2.95 -14.95
N LEU A 169 5.04 3.33 -14.56
CA LEU A 169 3.84 2.52 -14.83
C LEU A 169 3.61 2.34 -16.33
N PHE A 170 3.63 3.42 -17.11
CA PHE A 170 3.38 3.38 -18.54
C PHE A 170 4.45 2.58 -19.30
N THR A 171 5.72 2.76 -18.96
CA THR A 171 6.83 2.15 -19.71
C THR A 171 7.13 0.72 -19.30
N ARG A 172 6.91 0.36 -18.03
CA ARG A 172 7.33 -0.95 -17.49
C ARG A 172 6.19 -1.87 -17.11
N TYR A 173 5.13 -1.35 -16.50
CA TYR A 173 4.10 -2.20 -15.89
C TYR A 173 2.85 -2.35 -16.76
N PHE A 174 2.49 -1.35 -17.56
CA PHE A 174 1.35 -1.44 -18.48
C PHE A 174 1.63 -2.27 -19.74
N SER A 175 2.84 -2.82 -19.89
CA SER A 175 3.09 -3.90 -20.85
C SER A 175 2.34 -5.19 -20.48
N PHE A 176 2.03 -5.41 -19.20
CA PHE A 176 1.36 -6.62 -18.72
C PHE A 176 -0.18 -6.48 -18.79
N ALA A 177 -0.86 -7.55 -19.20
CA ALA A 177 -2.31 -7.52 -19.44
C ALA A 177 -3.13 -7.48 -18.14
N ASP A 178 -2.72 -8.23 -17.13
CA ASP A 178 -3.27 -8.24 -15.78
C ASP A 178 -3.18 -6.86 -15.12
N VAL A 179 -2.01 -6.21 -15.17
CA VAL A 179 -1.81 -4.86 -14.63
C VAL A 179 -2.78 -3.87 -15.28
N ARG A 180 -2.90 -3.88 -16.61
CA ARG A 180 -3.84 -3.00 -17.33
C ARG A 180 -5.30 -3.29 -16.96
N TYR A 181 -5.68 -4.55 -16.89
CA TYR A 181 -7.03 -4.96 -16.51
C TYR A 181 -7.40 -4.43 -15.11
N TYR A 182 -6.56 -4.69 -14.11
CA TYR A 182 -6.81 -4.23 -12.75
C TYR A 182 -6.68 -2.71 -12.62
N ALA A 183 -5.87 -2.06 -13.46
CA ALA A 183 -5.78 -0.60 -13.47
C ALA A 183 -7.10 0.04 -13.92
N LEU A 184 -7.68 -0.45 -15.01
CA LEU A 184 -8.98 0.01 -15.49
C LEU A 184 -10.09 -0.26 -14.45
N LEU A 185 -10.05 -1.41 -13.78
CA LEU A 185 -11.00 -1.73 -12.73
C LEU A 185 -10.88 -0.78 -11.52
N ALA A 186 -9.66 -0.51 -11.06
CA ALA A 186 -9.41 0.43 -9.97
C ALA A 186 -9.82 1.87 -10.35
N ILE A 187 -9.47 2.32 -11.56
CA ILE A 187 -9.86 3.64 -12.08
C ILE A 187 -11.38 3.78 -12.16
N LYS A 188 -12.09 2.74 -12.63
CA LYS A 188 -13.56 2.72 -12.63
C LYS A 188 -14.12 2.91 -11.21
N SER A 189 -13.57 2.21 -10.21
CA SER A 189 -13.96 2.36 -8.81
C SER A 189 -13.75 3.80 -8.34
N LEU A 190 -12.54 4.35 -8.54
CA LEU A 190 -12.19 5.71 -8.13
C LEU A 190 -13.07 6.78 -8.80
N ALA A 191 -13.36 6.62 -10.10
CA ALA A 191 -14.25 7.53 -10.83
C ALA A 191 -15.68 7.47 -10.28
N SER A 192 -16.18 6.28 -9.95
CA SER A 192 -17.50 6.12 -9.34
C SER A 192 -17.58 6.75 -7.94
N GLU A 193 -16.55 6.56 -7.11
CA GLU A 193 -16.43 7.18 -5.79
C GLU A 193 -16.45 8.71 -5.90
N ALA A 194 -15.64 9.28 -6.80
CA ALA A 194 -15.59 10.72 -7.02
C ALA A 194 -16.91 11.31 -7.54
N ALA A 195 -17.60 10.59 -8.44
CA ALA A 195 -18.90 11.01 -8.96
C ALA A 195 -19.98 11.02 -7.86
N SER A 196 -20.00 9.99 -7.00
CA SER A 196 -20.91 9.91 -5.86
C SER A 196 -20.65 11.00 -4.82
N SER A 197 -19.39 11.28 -4.48
CA SER A 197 -19.03 12.35 -3.54
C SER A 197 -19.47 13.73 -4.04
N LYS A 198 -19.38 13.99 -5.35
CA LYS A 198 -19.81 15.26 -5.96
C LYS A 198 -21.33 15.45 -5.86
N ALA A 199 -22.12 14.38 -6.00
CA ALA A 199 -23.57 14.44 -5.87
C ALA A 199 -24.03 14.79 -4.44
N THR A 200 -23.33 14.33 -3.41
CA THR A 200 -23.66 14.65 -2.00
C THR A 200 -23.33 16.09 -1.62
N SER A 201 -22.29 16.69 -2.22
CA SER A 201 -21.94 18.11 -2.02
C SER A 201 -22.82 19.11 -2.77
N ALA A 202 -23.71 18.63 -3.66
CA ALA A 202 -24.52 19.45 -4.55
C ALA A 202 -26.01 19.56 -4.11
N THR A 203 -26.36 19.23 -2.86
CA THR A 203 -27.70 19.52 -2.32
C THR A 203 -27.81 21.02 -2.02
N PRO A 204 -28.68 21.78 -2.73
CA PRO A 204 -28.68 23.23 -2.69
C PRO A 204 -29.42 23.78 -1.47
N ALA A 205 -28.89 24.89 -0.95
CA ALA A 205 -29.55 25.83 -0.05
C ALA A 205 -30.72 26.54 -0.77
N ALA A 206 -31.81 25.81 -1.03
CA ALA A 206 -33.02 26.33 -1.68
C ALA A 206 -34.31 25.89 -0.96
N ALA A 207 -34.29 25.85 0.38
CA ALA A 207 -35.47 25.63 1.22
C ALA A 207 -35.61 26.72 2.29
N ALA A 208 -35.38 27.97 1.93
CA ALA A 208 -35.78 29.12 2.72
C ALA A 208 -36.27 30.21 1.75
N VAL A 209 -37.46 30.76 2.02
CA VAL A 209 -38.18 31.78 1.23
C VAL A 209 -38.89 31.15 0.02
N THR A 210 -40.19 30.84 0.05
CA THR A 210 -41.30 31.81 0.10
C THR A 210 -42.62 31.06 0.33
N GLY A 211 -43.44 31.53 1.26
CA GLY A 211 -44.78 30.96 1.49
C GLY A 211 -45.61 31.78 2.48
N ARG A 212 -45.63 33.11 2.31
CA ARG A 212 -46.54 34.01 3.02
C ARG A 212 -47.95 33.78 2.46
N GLN A 213 -48.86 33.27 3.29
CA GLN A 213 -50.27 33.10 2.96
C GLN A 213 -50.90 34.48 2.73
N GLU A 214 -51.46 34.71 1.54
CA GLU A 214 -52.46 35.74 1.31
C GLU A 214 -53.80 35.09 1.00
N GLN A 215 -54.75 35.43 1.85
CA GLN A 215 -56.12 34.93 1.93
C GLN A 215 -56.97 35.74 0.95
N VAL A 216 -57.37 35.17 -0.19
CA VAL A 216 -58.33 35.82 -1.10
C VAL A 216 -59.69 35.14 -0.99
N LYS A 217 -60.63 35.92 -0.46
CA LYS A 217 -62.03 35.62 -0.16
C LYS A 217 -62.82 35.46 -1.47
N ARG A 218 -63.46 34.31 -1.67
CA ARG A 218 -64.42 34.06 -2.77
C ARG A 218 -65.67 34.93 -2.57
N THR A 219 -65.99 35.78 -3.54
CA THR A 219 -67.33 36.37 -3.70
C THR A 219 -68.03 35.58 -4.80
N VAL A 220 -69.16 34.96 -4.45
CA VAL A 220 -70.06 34.26 -5.37
C VAL A 220 -71.10 35.27 -5.83
N GLU A 221 -71.22 35.46 -7.14
CA GLU A 221 -72.28 36.21 -7.80
C GLU A 221 -73.35 35.22 -8.30
N PRO A 222 -74.66 35.43 -8.04
CA PRO A 222 -75.72 34.69 -8.70
C PRO A 222 -76.26 35.45 -9.91
N ALA A 223 -76.62 34.71 -10.94
CA ALA A 223 -77.22 35.19 -12.18
C ALA A 223 -78.75 35.40 -12.06
N ALA A 224 -79.22 36.37 -12.84
CA ALA A 224 -80.59 36.80 -13.17
C ALA A 224 -81.29 37.76 -12.19
#